data_AF-A0A954D3Z8-F1
#
_entry.id   AF-A0A954D3Z8-F1
#
_cell.length_a   1.000
_cell.length_b   1.000
_cell.length_c   1.000
_cell.angle_alpha   90.00
_cell.angle_beta   90.00
_cell.angle_gamma   90.00
#
_symmetry.space_group_name_H-M   'P 1'
#
loop_
_entity.id
_entity.type
_entity.pdbx_description
1 polymer ?
#
loop_
_entity_poly.entity_id
_entity_poly.type
_entity_poly.pdbx_seq_one_letter_code
_entity_poly.pdbx_strand_id
1 'polypeptide(L)'
;DEADDDIVVLLARTEIRNNAEEGLGLSGIIDAHIRDCHIHDNGQEGIEAEPLRFSDEEKGRLTLERTRLISNGSMGIDLSATPHRGRGRGKFRVSLKQVVCANNADHGASLDIHDNEAGMHDIRIEIRDSRFTENGKAGLNLDAETPSAMRIVDSECSRNRLAGLRVDGESERTLCRVHRVLATGNEGPSLSIRGLGAVYVWRSQLDRVEAADGGWHALAECVVGDASASADVVDETRTPVPASRPSTALLPDQDLELIDPRPGSDVGSTGWLLRFRDGTSGTVVRLFDRAGGEIRLNLRSDEKRVEARPARKLDPGSVLSLEVRPCPDATAEGCVYRFDYRVGAP
;
A
#
# COMPACT_ATOMS: atom_id res chain seq x y z
N ASP A 1 10.58 -19.68 13.69
CA ASP A 1 10.71 -21.14 13.63
C ASP A 1 9.44 -21.82 13.14
N GLU A 2 8.96 -21.44 11.95
CA GLU A 2 8.13 -22.34 11.12
C GLU A 2 9.10 -22.94 10.10
N ALA A 3 9.24 -24.26 10.12
CA ALA A 3 10.23 -24.99 9.35
C ALA A 3 10.13 -24.73 7.83
N ASP A 4 11.31 -24.67 7.23
CA ASP A 4 11.67 -24.57 5.81
C ASP A 4 11.22 -25.79 4.97
N ASP A 5 10.11 -26.42 5.32
CA ASP A 5 9.70 -27.68 4.70
C ASP A 5 8.86 -27.39 3.45
N ASP A 6 9.56 -27.58 2.33
CA ASP A 6 9.17 -27.62 0.92
C ASP A 6 9.16 -26.29 0.13
N ILE A 7 10.30 -25.59 0.10
CA ILE A 7 10.62 -24.72 -1.05
C ILE A 7 10.68 -25.61 -2.30
N VAL A 8 9.72 -25.45 -3.20
CA VAL A 8 9.59 -26.25 -4.43
C VAL A 8 10.64 -25.82 -5.47
N VAL A 9 11.01 -24.54 -5.49
CA VAL A 9 11.99 -23.98 -6.43
C VAL A 9 13.01 -23.12 -5.69
N LEU A 10 14.28 -23.51 -5.74
CA LEU A 10 15.40 -22.68 -5.27
C LEU A 10 16.31 -22.34 -6.46
N LEU A 11 16.37 -21.06 -6.81
CA LEU A 11 17.33 -20.52 -7.76
C LEU A 11 18.31 -19.61 -7.03
N ALA A 12 19.61 -19.87 -7.13
CA ALA A 12 20.60 -19.10 -6.38
C ALA A 12 21.89 -18.86 -7.16
N ARG A 13 22.40 -17.62 -7.10
CA ARG A 13 23.69 -17.23 -7.70
C ARG A 13 23.76 -17.55 -9.20
N THR A 14 22.70 -17.21 -9.92
CA THR A 14 22.56 -17.50 -11.35
C THR A 14 22.49 -16.20 -12.14
N GLU A 15 23.09 -16.23 -13.32
CA GLU A 15 22.98 -15.18 -14.33
C GLU A 15 22.07 -15.69 -15.46
N ILE A 16 21.04 -14.92 -15.80
CA ILE A 16 20.06 -15.23 -16.85
C ILE A 16 19.99 -14.00 -17.77
N ARG A 17 20.39 -14.15 -19.03
CA ARG A 17 20.48 -13.00 -19.94
C ARG A 17 20.37 -13.35 -21.41
N ASN A 18 20.05 -12.33 -22.21
CA ASN A 18 19.98 -12.40 -23.67
C ASN A 18 19.00 -13.48 -24.17
N ASN A 19 17.96 -13.78 -23.39
CA ASN A 19 16.85 -14.58 -23.90
C ASN A 19 16.00 -13.72 -24.83
N ALA A 20 15.43 -14.34 -25.86
CA ALA A 20 14.56 -13.64 -26.80
C ALA A 20 13.21 -13.22 -26.18
N GLU A 21 12.78 -13.95 -25.15
CA GLU A 21 11.54 -13.74 -24.40
C GLU A 21 11.88 -13.35 -22.95
N GLU A 22 11.22 -13.96 -21.96
CA GLU A 22 11.42 -13.69 -20.54
C GLU A 22 12.71 -14.37 -20.05
N GLY A 23 13.29 -13.84 -18.97
CA GLY A 23 14.42 -14.50 -18.30
C GLY A 23 13.98 -15.78 -17.57
N LEU A 24 12.92 -15.67 -16.77
CA LEU A 24 12.38 -16.78 -15.98
C LEU A 24 10.86 -16.72 -15.93
N GLY A 25 10.20 -17.72 -16.52
CA GLY A 25 8.77 -17.95 -16.42
C GLY A 25 8.41 -18.85 -15.23
N LEU A 26 7.44 -18.43 -14.42
CA LEU A 26 6.88 -19.16 -13.29
C LEU A 26 5.36 -19.24 -13.44
N SER A 27 4.76 -20.43 -13.36
CA SER A 27 3.30 -20.56 -13.44
C SER A 27 2.76 -21.66 -12.53
N GLY A 28 1.50 -21.52 -12.11
CA GLY A 28 0.83 -22.48 -11.24
C GLY A 28 1.05 -22.23 -9.75
N ILE A 29 1.02 -23.29 -8.95
CA ILE A 29 1.21 -23.22 -7.50
C ILE A 29 2.71 -23.29 -7.23
N ILE A 30 3.28 -22.23 -6.66
CA ILE A 30 4.72 -22.12 -6.44
C ILE A 30 5.05 -21.82 -4.98
N ASP A 31 6.10 -22.47 -4.48
CA ASP A 31 6.93 -21.95 -3.39
C ASP A 31 8.34 -21.76 -3.96
N ALA A 32 8.63 -20.53 -4.39
CA ALA A 32 9.86 -20.19 -5.07
C ALA A 32 10.71 -19.23 -4.24
N HIS A 33 11.99 -19.54 -4.13
CA HIS A 33 13.01 -18.70 -3.53
C HIS A 33 14.12 -18.45 -4.55
N ILE A 34 14.23 -17.20 -5.00
CA ILE A 34 15.24 -16.74 -5.96
C ILE A 34 16.18 -15.77 -5.26
N ARG A 35 17.47 -16.09 -5.20
CA ARG A 35 18.42 -15.28 -4.44
C ARG A 35 19.76 -15.07 -5.11
N ASP A 36 20.36 -13.91 -4.87
CA ASP A 36 21.70 -13.59 -5.37
C ASP A 36 21.80 -13.72 -6.91
N CYS A 37 20.71 -13.53 -7.64
CA CYS A 37 20.66 -13.70 -9.09
C CYS A 37 20.82 -12.38 -9.84
N HIS A 38 21.23 -12.47 -11.10
CA HIS A 38 21.27 -11.35 -12.03
C HIS A 38 20.52 -11.73 -13.31
N ILE A 39 19.41 -11.06 -13.57
CA ILE A 39 18.51 -11.34 -14.69
C ILE A 39 18.43 -10.09 -15.55
N HIS A 40 19.00 -10.10 -16.75
CA HIS A 40 19.16 -8.86 -17.52
C HIS A 40 19.21 -9.04 -19.02
N ASP A 41 18.96 -7.96 -19.76
CA ASP A 41 19.02 -7.92 -21.23
C ASP A 41 18.16 -9.01 -21.90
N ASN A 42 17.03 -9.38 -21.30
CA ASN A 42 16.06 -10.30 -21.91
C ASN A 42 15.07 -9.51 -22.78
N GLY A 43 14.52 -10.15 -23.81
CA GLY A 43 13.66 -9.50 -24.80
C GLY A 43 12.32 -9.05 -24.25
N GLN A 44 11.81 -9.70 -23.20
CA GLN A 44 10.59 -9.32 -22.48
C GLN A 44 10.88 -9.08 -20.99
N GLU A 45 10.25 -9.81 -20.08
CA GLU A 45 10.39 -9.64 -18.63
C GLU A 45 11.68 -10.25 -18.09
N GLY A 46 12.17 -9.73 -16.96
CA GLY A 46 13.17 -10.43 -16.17
C GLY A 46 12.58 -11.72 -15.57
N ILE A 47 11.51 -11.55 -14.79
CA ILE A 47 10.69 -12.65 -14.27
C ILE A 47 9.26 -12.40 -14.67
N GLU A 48 8.64 -13.39 -15.30
CA GLU A 48 7.20 -13.45 -15.53
C GLU A 48 6.60 -14.54 -14.64
N ALA A 49 5.61 -14.18 -13.84
CA ALA A 49 4.95 -15.07 -12.91
C ALA A 49 3.43 -15.02 -13.13
N GLU A 50 2.94 -15.68 -14.17
CA GLU A 50 1.53 -15.63 -14.58
C GLU A 50 0.93 -17.00 -14.98
N PRO A 51 -0.29 -17.33 -14.53
CA PRO A 51 -0.89 -16.90 -13.27
C PRO A 51 -0.34 -17.76 -12.13
N LEU A 52 0.11 -17.11 -11.05
CA LEU A 52 0.36 -17.80 -9.78
C LEU A 52 -0.97 -18.18 -9.15
N ARG A 53 -1.08 -19.44 -8.73
CA ARG A 53 -2.28 -20.00 -8.13
C ARG A 53 -2.03 -20.36 -6.68
N PHE A 54 -3.04 -20.16 -5.85
CA PHE A 54 -3.02 -20.55 -4.44
C PHE A 54 -4.41 -21.03 -4.02
N SER A 55 -4.47 -22.01 -3.11
CA SER A 55 -5.70 -22.68 -2.69
C SER A 55 -5.78 -22.75 -1.16
N ASP A 56 -6.85 -23.34 -0.61
CA ASP A 56 -7.03 -23.47 0.84
C ASP A 56 -6.00 -24.40 1.47
N GLU A 57 -5.52 -25.36 0.68
CA GLU A 57 -4.57 -26.39 1.08
C GLU A 57 -3.13 -26.01 0.71
N GLU A 58 -2.95 -25.14 -0.30
CA GLU A 58 -1.64 -24.82 -0.87
C GLU A 58 -1.30 -23.35 -0.72
N LYS A 59 -0.12 -23.09 -0.16
CA LYS A 59 0.43 -21.74 0.00
C LYS A 59 1.17 -21.37 -1.29
N GLY A 60 0.85 -20.22 -1.85
CA GLY A 60 1.68 -19.61 -2.88
C GLY A 60 2.71 -18.68 -2.22
N ARG A 61 4.00 -18.88 -2.52
CA ARG A 61 5.08 -18.04 -2.02
C ARG A 61 6.07 -17.72 -3.12
N LEU A 62 6.40 -16.44 -3.25
CA LEU A 62 7.52 -15.98 -4.05
C LEU A 62 8.43 -15.10 -3.18
N THR A 63 9.68 -15.54 -3.02
CA THR A 63 10.71 -14.77 -2.29
C THR A 63 11.86 -14.45 -3.22
N LEU A 64 12.15 -13.17 -3.40
CA LEU A 64 13.33 -12.69 -4.10
C LEU A 64 14.25 -11.98 -3.10
N GLU A 65 15.52 -12.40 -3.03
CA GLU A 65 16.49 -11.79 -2.13
C GLU A 65 17.82 -11.44 -2.83
N ARG A 66 18.29 -10.18 -2.73
CA ARG A 66 19.56 -9.73 -3.32
C ARG A 66 19.66 -10.01 -4.84
N THR A 67 18.54 -9.92 -5.54
CA THR A 67 18.44 -10.19 -6.98
C THR A 67 18.35 -8.89 -7.77
N ARG A 68 19.00 -8.85 -8.93
CA ARG A 68 18.99 -7.71 -9.86
C ARG A 68 18.26 -8.07 -11.14
N LEU A 69 17.30 -7.25 -11.55
CA LEU A 69 16.48 -7.37 -12.75
C LEU A 69 16.62 -6.10 -13.59
N ILE A 70 17.52 -6.10 -14.56
CA ILE A 70 18.02 -4.85 -15.19
C ILE A 70 17.92 -4.91 -16.72
N SER A 71 17.55 -3.80 -17.35
CA SER A 71 17.59 -3.66 -18.82
C SER A 71 16.78 -4.71 -19.58
N ASN A 72 15.69 -5.23 -19.00
CA ASN A 72 14.80 -6.13 -19.72
C ASN A 72 13.87 -5.35 -20.65
N GLY A 73 13.47 -5.97 -21.76
CA GLY A 73 12.72 -5.34 -22.84
C GLY A 73 11.27 -4.97 -22.50
N SER A 74 10.77 -5.44 -21.36
CA SER A 74 9.48 -5.08 -20.78
C SER A 74 9.65 -4.76 -19.28
N MET A 75 9.16 -5.60 -18.36
CA MET A 75 9.23 -5.37 -16.92
C MET A 75 10.41 -6.08 -16.26
N GLY A 76 10.86 -5.58 -15.10
CA GLY A 76 11.79 -6.34 -14.26
C GLY A 76 11.11 -7.59 -13.68
N ILE A 77 9.97 -7.38 -13.02
CA ILE A 77 9.11 -8.43 -12.48
C ILE A 77 7.69 -8.16 -12.97
N ASP A 78 7.08 -9.15 -13.61
CA ASP A 78 5.63 -9.20 -13.82
C ASP A 78 5.06 -10.37 -13.02
N LEU A 79 4.12 -10.07 -12.13
CA LEU A 79 3.49 -11.07 -11.28
C LEU A 79 2.00 -10.85 -11.33
N SER A 80 1.30 -11.87 -11.81
CA SER A 80 -0.14 -11.99 -11.68
C SER A 80 -0.47 -13.17 -10.77
N ALA A 81 -1.27 -12.92 -9.73
CA ALA A 81 -1.76 -13.98 -8.86
C ALA A 81 -3.28 -14.03 -8.89
N THR A 82 -3.80 -15.23 -9.13
CA THR A 82 -5.24 -15.50 -9.12
C THR A 82 -5.53 -16.59 -8.09
N PRO A 83 -6.42 -16.35 -7.12
CA PRO A 83 -6.83 -17.41 -6.22
C PRO A 83 -7.46 -18.57 -6.99
N HIS A 84 -7.14 -19.80 -6.62
CA HIS A 84 -7.79 -20.97 -7.18
C HIS A 84 -9.24 -21.01 -6.71
N ARG A 85 -10.17 -21.43 -7.58
CA ARG A 85 -11.61 -21.50 -7.26
C ARG A 85 -11.82 -22.44 -6.06
N GLY A 86 -12.29 -21.91 -4.94
CA GLY A 86 -12.45 -22.64 -3.67
C GLY A 86 -13.14 -21.79 -2.61
N ARG A 87 -13.54 -22.40 -1.48
CA ARG A 87 -14.35 -21.77 -0.42
C ARG A 87 -13.55 -21.33 0.82
N GLY A 88 -12.23 -21.34 0.79
CA GLY A 88 -11.46 -21.12 2.00
C GLY A 88 -10.49 -19.94 1.92
N ARG A 89 -9.39 -20.12 2.65
CA ARG A 89 -8.51 -19.05 3.13
C ARG A 89 -7.08 -19.31 2.69
N GLY A 90 -6.89 -19.52 1.39
CA GLY A 90 -5.57 -19.65 0.81
C GLY A 90 -4.65 -18.49 1.20
N LYS A 91 -3.37 -18.81 1.38
CA LYS A 91 -2.33 -17.83 1.76
C LYS A 91 -1.43 -17.58 0.56
N PHE A 92 -1.30 -16.31 0.20
CA PHE A 92 -0.34 -15.87 -0.81
C PHE A 92 0.67 -14.90 -0.20
N ARG A 93 1.96 -15.13 -0.48
CA ARG A 93 3.07 -14.35 0.08
C ARG A 93 4.04 -13.96 -1.01
N VAL A 94 4.28 -12.65 -1.14
CA VAL A 94 5.37 -12.12 -1.95
C VAL A 94 6.33 -11.39 -1.03
N SER A 95 7.63 -11.72 -1.12
CA SER A 95 8.69 -11.03 -0.38
C SER A 95 9.79 -10.60 -1.35
N LEU A 96 9.98 -9.30 -1.52
CA LEU A 96 11.07 -8.71 -2.29
C LEU A 96 12.02 -8.01 -1.33
N LYS A 97 13.22 -8.54 -1.16
CA LYS A 97 14.21 -8.00 -0.22
C LYS A 97 15.53 -7.72 -0.92
N GLN A 98 16.03 -6.50 -0.81
CA GLN A 98 17.28 -6.10 -1.48
C GLN A 98 17.24 -6.38 -3.01
N VAL A 99 16.06 -6.23 -3.60
CA VAL A 99 15.84 -6.41 -5.03
C VAL A 99 16.13 -5.10 -5.75
N VAL A 100 16.75 -5.17 -6.92
CA VAL A 100 16.98 -4.01 -7.79
C VAL A 100 16.31 -4.26 -9.13
N CYS A 101 15.28 -3.48 -9.44
CA CYS A 101 14.70 -3.41 -10.78
C CYS A 101 15.05 -2.06 -11.42
N ALA A 102 15.87 -2.07 -12.47
CA ALA A 102 16.31 -0.82 -13.07
C ALA A 102 16.43 -0.86 -14.59
N ASN A 103 16.21 0.30 -15.23
CA ASN A 103 16.36 0.46 -16.68
C ASN A 103 15.52 -0.52 -17.52
N ASN A 104 14.44 -1.08 -16.96
CA ASN A 104 13.51 -1.91 -17.73
C ASN A 104 12.63 -1.00 -18.59
N ALA A 105 12.24 -1.46 -19.79
CA ALA A 105 11.54 -0.63 -20.76
C ALA A 105 10.12 -0.22 -20.31
N ASP A 106 9.52 -1.00 -19.41
CA ASP A 106 8.21 -0.77 -18.84
C ASP A 106 8.29 -0.54 -17.32
N HIS A 107 7.61 -1.33 -16.48
CA HIS A 107 7.65 -1.21 -15.04
C HIS A 107 8.90 -1.86 -14.42
N GLY A 108 9.37 -1.34 -13.28
CA GLY A 108 10.39 -2.05 -12.50
C GLY A 108 9.85 -3.35 -11.94
N ALA A 109 8.70 -3.29 -11.27
CA ALA A 109 7.90 -4.44 -10.90
C ALA A 109 6.41 -4.12 -10.99
N SER A 110 5.61 -5.07 -11.48
CA SER A 110 4.15 -5.04 -11.43
C SER A 110 3.65 -6.26 -10.66
N LEU A 111 2.84 -6.03 -9.63
CA LEU A 111 2.21 -7.07 -8.83
C LEU A 111 0.70 -6.90 -8.94
N ASP A 112 0.06 -7.78 -9.69
CA ASP A 112 -1.37 -7.79 -9.98
C ASP A 112 -2.04 -8.95 -9.24
N ILE A 113 -3.03 -8.64 -8.39
CA ILE A 113 -3.74 -9.60 -7.56
C ILE A 113 -5.23 -9.58 -7.90
N HIS A 114 -5.62 -10.47 -8.81
CA HIS A 114 -6.98 -10.55 -9.33
C HIS A 114 -8.00 -11.08 -8.33
N ASP A 115 -9.21 -10.52 -8.35
CA ASP A 115 -10.35 -11.01 -7.58
C ASP A 115 -10.99 -12.26 -8.21
N ASN A 116 -11.49 -13.16 -7.36
CA ASN A 116 -12.35 -14.25 -7.77
C ASN A 116 -13.61 -14.38 -6.89
N GLU A 117 -14.19 -13.25 -6.45
CA GLU A 117 -15.54 -13.07 -5.88
C GLU A 117 -15.95 -13.95 -4.67
N ALA A 118 -15.13 -14.91 -4.20
CA ALA A 118 -15.63 -15.98 -3.32
C ALA A 118 -14.79 -16.29 -2.07
N GLY A 119 -13.56 -15.75 -1.93
CA GLY A 119 -12.64 -16.16 -0.85
C GLY A 119 -12.10 -15.01 0.01
N MET A 120 -12.06 -15.20 1.34
CA MET A 120 -11.23 -14.38 2.22
C MET A 120 -9.80 -14.94 2.23
N HIS A 121 -9.02 -14.58 1.23
CA HIS A 121 -7.62 -14.96 1.14
C HIS A 121 -6.74 -14.07 2.02
N ASP A 122 -5.73 -14.65 2.65
CA ASP A 122 -4.71 -13.89 3.37
C ASP A 122 -3.57 -13.62 2.39
N ILE A 123 -3.59 -12.45 1.75
CA ILE A 123 -2.60 -12.03 0.77
C ILE A 123 -1.68 -11.00 1.42
N ARG A 124 -0.37 -11.27 1.42
CA ARG A 124 0.62 -10.34 1.95
C ARG A 124 1.78 -10.14 0.99
N ILE A 125 2.08 -8.88 0.75
CA ILE A 125 3.20 -8.45 -0.07
C ILE A 125 4.13 -7.62 0.80
N GLU A 126 5.38 -8.01 0.89
CA GLU A 126 6.42 -7.26 1.57
C GLU A 126 7.56 -6.91 0.61
N ILE A 127 7.90 -5.63 0.58
CA ILE A 127 8.99 -5.09 -0.22
C ILE A 127 9.89 -4.30 0.73
N ARG A 128 11.15 -4.69 0.85
CA ARG A 128 12.09 -4.10 1.80
C ARG A 128 13.46 -3.88 1.18
N ASP A 129 14.13 -2.80 1.56
CA ASP A 129 15.53 -2.52 1.20
C ASP A 129 15.78 -2.56 -0.32
N SER A 130 14.76 -2.28 -1.14
CA SER A 130 14.73 -2.55 -2.58
C SER A 130 14.76 -1.26 -3.40
N ARG A 131 15.17 -1.35 -4.67
CA ARG A 131 15.30 -0.20 -5.57
C ARG A 131 14.59 -0.45 -6.89
N PHE A 132 13.71 0.46 -7.27
CA PHE A 132 12.94 0.45 -8.50
C PHE A 132 13.16 1.76 -9.25
N THR A 133 14.21 1.82 -10.06
CA THR A 133 14.74 3.10 -10.57
C THR A 133 14.93 3.12 -12.07
N GLU A 134 14.73 4.27 -12.71
CA GLU A 134 15.06 4.47 -14.13
C GLU A 134 14.27 3.55 -15.08
N ASN A 135 13.09 3.09 -14.68
CA ASN A 135 12.23 2.26 -15.53
C ASN A 135 11.37 3.13 -16.47
N GLY A 136 10.98 2.56 -17.60
CA GLY A 136 10.26 3.27 -18.66
C GLY A 136 8.81 3.61 -18.35
N LYS A 137 8.23 3.05 -17.28
CA LYS A 137 6.95 3.42 -16.68
C LYS A 137 7.10 3.65 -15.18
N ALA A 138 6.39 2.90 -14.34
CA ALA A 138 6.46 3.09 -12.89
C ALA A 138 7.59 2.26 -12.29
N GLY A 139 8.18 2.71 -11.18
CA GLY A 139 9.15 1.90 -10.45
C GLY A 139 8.48 0.64 -9.90
N LEU A 140 7.43 0.82 -9.11
CA LEU A 140 6.65 -0.26 -8.53
C LEU A 140 5.16 -0.01 -8.78
N ASN A 141 4.49 -0.96 -9.41
CA ASN A 141 3.05 -0.98 -9.63
C ASN A 141 2.42 -2.09 -8.77
N LEU A 142 1.46 -1.72 -7.92
CA LEU A 142 0.70 -2.63 -7.08
C LEU A 142 -0.77 -2.52 -7.49
N ASP A 143 -1.33 -3.58 -8.08
CA ASP A 143 -2.75 -3.63 -8.44
C ASP A 143 -3.46 -4.65 -7.55
N ALA A 144 -4.41 -4.15 -6.76
CA ALA A 144 -5.00 -4.88 -5.65
C ALA A 144 -6.53 -5.00 -5.80
N GLU A 145 -6.98 -5.86 -6.71
CA GLU A 145 -8.40 -6.17 -6.89
C GLU A 145 -8.95 -7.00 -5.72
N THR A 146 -8.10 -7.77 -5.04
CA THR A 146 -8.45 -8.59 -3.86
C THR A 146 -8.00 -7.96 -2.53
N PRO A 147 -8.74 -8.15 -1.41
CA PRO A 147 -8.28 -7.74 -0.08
C PRO A 147 -6.87 -8.25 0.23
N SER A 148 -5.95 -7.31 0.48
CA SER A 148 -4.54 -7.64 0.69
C SER A 148 -3.86 -6.70 1.67
N ALA A 149 -2.76 -7.18 2.28
CA ALA A 149 -1.90 -6.37 3.13
C ALA A 149 -0.54 -6.19 2.48
N MET A 150 -0.24 -4.96 2.08
CA MET A 150 0.99 -4.60 1.38
C MET A 150 1.86 -3.71 2.25
N ARG A 151 3.17 -3.96 2.24
CA ARG A 151 4.14 -3.21 3.03
C ARG A 151 5.40 -2.96 2.20
N ILE A 152 5.74 -1.69 2.03
CA ILE A 152 6.96 -1.21 1.36
C ILE A 152 7.77 -0.42 2.38
N VAL A 153 9.01 -0.83 2.61
CA VAL A 153 9.87 -0.24 3.65
C VAL A 153 11.30 -0.04 3.16
N ASP A 154 11.95 1.04 3.58
CA ASP A 154 13.39 1.28 3.33
C ASP A 154 13.77 1.14 1.84
N SER A 155 12.89 1.57 0.95
CA SER A 155 13.00 1.32 -0.49
C SER A 155 13.07 2.62 -1.29
N GLU A 156 13.59 2.51 -2.51
CA GLU A 156 13.74 3.63 -3.44
C GLU A 156 12.92 3.40 -4.71
N CYS A 157 12.10 4.37 -5.11
CA CYS A 157 11.32 4.36 -6.33
C CYS A 157 11.52 5.69 -7.09
N SER A 158 12.68 5.87 -7.71
CA SER A 158 13.16 7.17 -8.20
C SER A 158 13.52 7.16 -9.69
N ARG A 159 13.45 8.33 -10.33
CA ARG A 159 13.85 8.53 -11.74
C ARG A 159 13.12 7.67 -12.77
N ASN A 160 11.90 7.23 -12.48
CA ASN A 160 11.07 6.49 -13.43
C ASN A 160 10.29 7.46 -14.35
N ARG A 161 9.91 7.03 -15.56
CA ARG A 161 9.22 7.90 -16.53
C ARG A 161 7.72 8.09 -16.27
N LEU A 162 7.14 7.32 -15.34
CA LEU A 162 5.80 7.57 -14.79
C LEU A 162 5.90 7.72 -13.27
N ALA A 163 5.11 6.97 -12.51
CA ALA A 163 5.08 7.10 -11.07
C ALA A 163 6.30 6.43 -10.42
N GLY A 164 6.74 6.94 -9.25
CA GLY A 164 7.68 6.17 -8.43
C GLY A 164 7.01 4.88 -7.93
N LEU A 165 5.97 5.07 -7.12
CA LEU A 165 5.08 4.02 -6.64
C LEU A 165 3.68 4.28 -7.16
N ARG A 166 3.06 3.27 -7.76
CA ARG A 166 1.64 3.26 -8.11
C ARG A 166 0.94 2.20 -7.28
N VAL A 167 -0.10 2.60 -6.57
CA VAL A 167 -1.03 1.72 -5.87
C VAL A 167 -2.38 1.89 -6.54
N ASP A 168 -2.88 0.82 -7.13
CA ASP A 168 -4.15 0.74 -7.83
C ASP A 168 -5.01 -0.39 -7.22
N GLY A 169 -6.27 -0.46 -7.63
CA GLY A 169 -7.12 -1.62 -7.38
C GLY A 169 -8.46 -1.30 -6.72
N GLU A 170 -9.42 -2.17 -6.97
CA GLU A 170 -10.81 -1.95 -6.62
C GLU A 170 -11.15 -2.38 -5.17
N SER A 171 -10.22 -3.02 -4.46
CA SER A 171 -10.52 -3.54 -3.12
C SER A 171 -10.49 -2.45 -2.04
N GLU A 172 -11.68 -2.14 -1.48
CA GLU A 172 -11.84 -1.31 -0.27
C GLU A 172 -11.13 -1.86 0.97
N ARG A 173 -10.73 -3.13 0.95
CA ARG A 173 -10.12 -3.84 2.09
C ARG A 173 -8.61 -4.01 1.94
N THR A 174 -8.02 -3.47 0.88
CA THR A 174 -6.56 -3.45 0.74
C THR A 174 -5.95 -2.40 1.66
N LEU A 175 -4.90 -2.80 2.37
CA LEU A 175 -4.11 -1.94 3.21
C LEU A 175 -2.68 -1.89 2.70
N CYS A 176 -2.26 -0.75 2.17
CA CYS A 176 -0.88 -0.51 1.73
C CYS A 176 -0.15 0.42 2.70
N ARG A 177 1.03 0.02 3.16
CA ARG A 177 1.90 0.80 4.05
C ARG A 177 3.22 1.11 3.35
N VAL A 178 3.56 2.39 3.30
CA VAL A 178 4.75 2.92 2.65
C VAL A 178 5.58 3.63 3.72
N HIS A 179 6.74 3.10 4.07
CA HIS A 179 7.53 3.60 5.19
C HIS A 179 9.00 3.82 4.86
N ARG A 180 9.56 5.00 5.15
CA ARG A 180 10.96 5.32 4.83
C ARG A 180 11.30 5.05 3.37
N VAL A 181 10.41 5.49 2.48
CA VAL A 181 10.58 5.36 1.04
C VAL A 181 11.07 6.66 0.45
N LEU A 182 12.09 6.58 -0.41
CA LEU A 182 12.52 7.67 -1.25
C LEU A 182 11.91 7.50 -2.65
N ALA A 183 11.00 8.37 -3.05
CA ALA A 183 10.47 8.37 -4.40
C ALA A 183 10.59 9.77 -5.00
N THR A 184 11.65 10.01 -5.76
CA THR A 184 12.01 11.34 -6.27
C THR A 184 12.53 11.32 -7.70
N GLY A 185 12.49 12.46 -8.38
CA GLY A 185 12.97 12.62 -9.75
C GLY A 185 12.18 11.83 -10.79
N ASN A 186 10.99 11.35 -10.45
CA ASN A 186 10.11 10.67 -11.41
C ASN A 186 9.44 11.72 -12.33
N GLU A 187 9.23 11.40 -13.60
CA GLU A 187 8.52 12.30 -14.53
C GLU A 187 7.03 12.43 -14.15
N GLY A 188 6.44 11.35 -13.63
CA GLY A 188 5.10 11.29 -13.03
C GLY A 188 5.08 11.64 -11.53
N PRO A 189 4.01 11.31 -10.79
CA PRO A 189 3.98 11.50 -9.34
C PRO A 189 4.92 10.53 -8.63
N SER A 190 5.49 10.93 -7.49
CA SER A 190 6.25 10.01 -6.63
C SER A 190 5.39 8.87 -6.10
N LEU A 191 4.13 9.19 -5.77
CA LEU A 191 3.11 8.24 -5.36
C LEU A 191 1.82 8.54 -6.11
N SER A 192 1.35 7.58 -6.90
CA SER A 192 0.02 7.59 -7.48
C SER A 192 -0.86 6.59 -6.72
N ILE A 193 -2.01 7.06 -6.24
CA ILE A 193 -3.01 6.23 -5.57
C ILE A 193 -4.27 6.32 -6.42
N ARG A 194 -4.73 5.16 -6.88
CA ARG A 194 -6.00 4.98 -7.58
C ARG A 194 -6.74 3.83 -6.92
N GLY A 195 -8.06 3.91 -6.83
CA GLY A 195 -8.86 2.84 -6.24
C GLY A 195 -9.27 3.06 -4.78
N LEU A 196 -9.83 2.02 -4.18
CA LEU A 196 -10.71 2.15 -3.00
C LEU A 196 -10.06 1.78 -1.66
N GLY A 197 -8.86 1.20 -1.69
CA GLY A 197 -8.13 0.76 -0.51
C GLY A 197 -7.59 1.90 0.38
N ALA A 198 -6.90 1.52 1.46
CA ALA A 198 -6.26 2.45 2.37
C ALA A 198 -4.73 2.48 2.19
N VAL A 199 -4.16 3.66 1.98
CA VAL A 199 -2.70 3.86 1.83
C VAL A 199 -2.15 4.73 2.98
N TYR A 200 -1.18 4.19 3.71
CA TYR A 200 -0.51 4.88 4.82
C TYR A 200 0.94 5.14 4.47
N VAL A 201 1.33 6.42 4.44
CA VAL A 201 2.71 6.81 4.16
C VAL A 201 3.34 7.45 5.39
N TRP A 202 4.53 6.99 5.77
CA TRP A 202 5.22 7.46 6.96
C TRP A 202 6.73 7.61 6.78
N ARG A 203 7.31 8.75 7.18
CA ARG A 203 8.77 9.04 7.10
C ARG A 203 9.36 8.89 5.69
N SER A 204 8.57 9.20 4.67
CA SER A 204 8.98 9.07 3.26
C SER A 204 9.29 10.43 2.65
N GLN A 205 10.19 10.44 1.67
CA GLN A 205 10.52 11.61 0.85
C GLN A 205 9.89 11.43 -0.53
N LEU A 206 8.93 12.30 -0.85
CA LEU A 206 8.14 12.29 -2.08
C LEU A 206 8.23 13.67 -2.74
N ASP A 207 8.30 13.74 -4.06
CA ASP A 207 8.22 15.02 -4.79
C ASP A 207 6.77 15.41 -5.06
N ARG A 208 5.92 14.45 -5.42
CA ARG A 208 4.50 14.71 -5.75
C ARG A 208 3.63 13.50 -5.39
N VAL A 209 2.45 13.75 -4.84
CA VAL A 209 1.43 12.73 -4.58
C VAL A 209 0.20 13.04 -5.42
N GLU A 210 -0.28 12.04 -6.16
CA GLU A 210 -1.53 12.09 -6.91
C GLU A 210 -2.46 11.03 -6.32
N ALA A 211 -3.64 11.44 -5.86
CA ALA A 211 -4.68 10.53 -5.42
C ALA A 211 -5.92 10.79 -6.26
N ALA A 212 -6.39 9.77 -6.97
CA ALA A 212 -7.65 9.77 -7.69
C ALA A 212 -8.58 8.74 -7.06
N ASP A 213 -9.87 9.09 -6.97
CA ASP A 213 -10.97 8.24 -6.51
C ASP A 213 -10.97 7.87 -5.01
N GLY A 214 -12.18 7.55 -4.51
CA GLY A 214 -12.61 7.58 -3.10
C GLY A 214 -11.95 6.62 -2.09
N GLY A 215 -10.73 6.18 -2.34
CA GLY A 215 -9.86 5.53 -1.36
C GLY A 215 -9.36 6.48 -0.28
N TRP A 216 -8.95 5.92 0.85
CA TRP A 216 -8.48 6.69 2.01
C TRP A 216 -6.95 6.73 2.04
N HIS A 217 -6.37 7.90 2.28
CA HIS A 217 -4.92 8.01 2.39
C HIS A 217 -4.51 8.92 3.56
N ALA A 218 -3.45 8.49 4.25
CA ALA A 218 -2.88 9.21 5.39
C ALA A 218 -1.38 9.42 5.17
N LEU A 219 -0.93 10.67 5.37
CA LEU A 219 0.48 11.04 5.29
C LEU A 219 0.95 11.53 6.67
N ALA A 220 2.01 10.91 7.19
CA ALA A 220 2.62 11.29 8.47
C ALA A 220 4.13 11.47 8.32
N GLU A 221 4.69 12.54 8.90
CA GLU A 221 6.15 12.79 8.92
C GLU A 221 6.82 12.69 7.54
N CYS A 222 6.10 13.02 6.47
CA CYS A 222 6.61 12.99 5.10
C CYS A 222 7.16 14.35 4.67
N VAL A 223 8.26 14.33 3.93
CA VAL A 223 8.71 15.50 3.16
C VAL A 223 8.09 15.39 1.78
N VAL A 224 7.19 16.31 1.44
CA VAL A 224 6.57 16.39 0.11
C VAL A 224 7.09 17.65 -0.58
N GLY A 225 7.85 17.50 -1.66
CA GLY A 225 8.24 18.61 -2.55
C GLY A 225 7.01 19.30 -3.14
N ASP A 226 7.14 20.56 -3.57
CA ASP A 226 6.07 21.47 -4.03
C ASP A 226 4.70 20.81 -4.26
N ALA A 227 3.87 20.83 -3.21
CA ALA A 227 2.55 20.23 -3.21
C ALA A 227 1.56 21.11 -4.00
N SER A 228 1.65 21.14 -5.33
CA SER A 228 0.49 21.45 -6.16
C SER A 228 -0.42 20.22 -6.19
N ALA A 229 -1.10 19.95 -5.07
CA ALA A 229 -2.20 18.99 -5.05
C ALA A 229 -3.37 19.62 -5.83
N SER A 230 -3.43 19.40 -7.14
CA SER A 230 -4.62 19.70 -7.93
C SER A 230 -5.65 18.59 -7.70
N ALA A 231 -6.46 18.74 -6.66
CA ALA A 231 -7.69 17.97 -6.52
C ALA A 231 -8.73 18.58 -7.46
N ASP A 232 -8.77 18.12 -8.71
CA ASP A 232 -9.87 18.44 -9.62
C ASP A 232 -11.15 17.76 -9.12
N VAL A 233 -12.21 18.56 -9.02
CA VAL A 233 -13.53 18.17 -8.52
C VAL A 233 -14.23 17.35 -9.61
N VAL A 234 -14.54 16.08 -9.32
CA VAL A 234 -15.40 15.25 -10.19
C VAL A 234 -16.78 15.08 -9.53
N ASP A 235 -17.78 15.28 -10.39
CA ASP A 235 -19.22 15.40 -10.20
C ASP A 235 -19.89 14.22 -9.45
N GLU A 236 -20.81 14.55 -8.54
CA GLU A 236 -21.50 13.60 -7.64
C GLU A 236 -22.81 13.08 -8.23
N THR A 237 -22.87 11.81 -8.64
CA THR A 237 -24.13 11.04 -8.65
C THR A 237 -23.91 9.53 -8.46
N ARG A 238 -23.56 9.06 -7.25
CA ARG A 238 -23.78 7.64 -6.89
C ARG A 238 -24.22 7.47 -5.43
N THR A 239 -25.33 6.74 -5.28
CA THR A 239 -25.96 6.31 -4.03
C THR A 239 -25.03 5.48 -3.13
N PRO A 240 -25.11 5.61 -1.80
CA PRO A 240 -24.28 4.83 -0.88
C PRO A 240 -24.73 3.35 -0.82
N VAL A 241 -23.76 2.44 -0.98
CA VAL A 241 -23.90 1.00 -0.71
C VAL A 241 -23.54 0.76 0.77
N PRO A 242 -24.27 -0.07 1.53
CA PRO A 242 -24.03 -0.26 2.95
C PRO A 242 -22.72 -1.03 3.22
N ALA A 243 -21.89 -0.49 4.11
CA ALA A 243 -20.61 -1.07 4.52
C ALA A 243 -20.80 -2.43 5.21
N SER A 244 -20.05 -3.44 4.77
CA SER A 244 -19.92 -4.74 5.45
C SER A 244 -18.57 -4.83 6.19
N ARG A 245 -18.60 -5.42 7.39
CA ARG A 245 -17.48 -5.51 8.35
C ARG A 245 -16.16 -6.00 7.74
N PRO A 246 -15.03 -5.28 7.91
CA PRO A 246 -13.69 -5.82 7.76
C PRO A 246 -13.26 -6.64 8.99
N SER A 247 -12.24 -7.48 8.84
CA SER A 247 -11.64 -8.27 9.93
C SER A 247 -10.45 -7.54 10.57
N THR A 248 -10.36 -7.55 11.90
CA THR A 248 -9.21 -7.06 12.68
C THR A 248 -7.90 -7.77 12.33
N ALA A 249 -6.89 -7.04 11.85
CA ALA A 249 -5.54 -7.52 11.65
C ALA A 249 -4.60 -6.97 12.74
N LEU A 250 -3.98 -7.86 13.54
CA LEU A 250 -3.00 -7.50 14.57
C LEU A 250 -1.62 -7.20 13.95
N LEU A 251 -0.91 -6.22 14.53
CA LEU A 251 0.37 -5.68 14.05
C LEU A 251 1.59 -6.16 14.86
N PRO A 252 2.67 -6.65 14.21
CA PRO A 252 4.02 -6.58 14.75
C PRO A 252 4.72 -5.29 14.28
N ASP A 253 5.36 -4.60 15.22
CA ASP A 253 6.11 -3.32 15.15
C ASP A 253 5.25 -2.03 15.14
N GLN A 254 5.09 -1.42 16.33
CA GLN A 254 4.04 -0.47 16.68
C GLN A 254 4.55 0.90 17.18
N ASP A 255 4.19 1.98 16.46
CA ASP A 255 4.01 3.33 17.01
C ASP A 255 2.60 3.91 16.73
N LEU A 256 1.87 3.32 15.77
CA LEU A 256 0.50 3.72 15.41
C LEU A 256 -0.33 2.48 15.06
N GLU A 257 -1.44 2.26 15.77
CA GLU A 257 -2.42 1.20 15.44
C GLU A 257 -3.75 1.85 15.07
N LEU A 258 -4.26 1.53 13.88
CA LEU A 258 -5.63 1.87 13.47
C LEU A 258 -6.55 0.75 13.93
N ILE A 259 -7.51 1.10 14.78
CA ILE A 259 -8.57 0.17 15.21
C ILE A 259 -9.81 0.49 14.39
N ASP A 260 -10.39 -0.54 13.79
CA ASP A 260 -11.55 -0.47 12.88
C ASP A 260 -12.69 0.41 13.47
N PRO A 261 -13.29 1.35 12.71
CA PRO A 261 -14.53 2.03 13.10
C PRO A 261 -15.59 1.02 13.56
N ARG A 262 -15.89 0.99 14.86
CA ARG A 262 -17.16 0.38 15.29
C ARG A 262 -18.27 1.27 14.73
N PRO A 263 -19.27 0.72 14.01
CA PRO A 263 -20.43 1.50 13.63
C PRO A 263 -21.04 2.07 14.92
N GLY A 264 -21.02 3.39 15.04
CA GLY A 264 -21.84 4.08 16.02
C GLY A 264 -23.31 3.78 15.69
N SER A 265 -24.16 3.74 16.71
CA SER A 265 -25.61 3.56 16.58
C SER A 265 -26.32 4.64 15.76
N ASP A 266 -25.60 5.67 15.29
CA ASP A 266 -26.13 6.84 14.63
C ASP A 266 -25.67 6.86 13.17
N VAL A 267 -26.64 6.72 12.27
CA VAL A 267 -26.50 6.88 10.82
C VAL A 267 -25.83 8.22 10.53
N GLY A 268 -24.62 8.20 9.95
CA GLY A 268 -23.89 9.39 9.51
C GLY A 268 -22.63 9.78 10.29
N SER A 269 -22.16 8.96 11.25
CA SER A 269 -20.86 9.17 11.91
C SER A 269 -19.79 8.17 11.46
N THR A 270 -18.72 8.66 10.82
CA THR A 270 -17.48 7.91 10.57
C THR A 270 -16.47 8.28 11.64
N GLY A 271 -16.25 7.36 12.59
CA GLY A 271 -15.32 7.57 13.70
C GLY A 271 -14.08 6.68 13.57
N TRP A 272 -12.88 7.24 13.66
CA TRP A 272 -11.63 6.48 13.61
C TRP A 272 -11.05 6.29 15.01
N LEU A 273 -10.49 5.12 15.30
CA LEU A 273 -9.68 4.90 16.49
C LEU A 273 -8.21 4.85 16.08
N LEU A 274 -7.43 5.83 16.55
CA LEU A 274 -5.98 5.84 16.43
C LEU A 274 -5.40 5.59 17.83
N ARG A 275 -4.60 4.53 17.97
CA ARG A 275 -3.79 4.28 19.17
C ARG A 275 -2.39 4.82 18.95
N PHE A 276 -1.95 5.65 19.89
CA PHE A 276 -0.59 6.19 19.95
C PHE A 276 0.12 5.62 21.19
N ARG A 277 1.38 5.22 21.06
CA ARG A 277 2.25 4.93 22.21
C ARG A 277 2.88 6.23 22.72
N ASP A 278 3.12 6.31 24.04
CA ASP A 278 3.69 7.49 24.69
C ASP A 278 5.04 7.89 24.04
N GLY A 279 5.21 9.16 23.69
CA GLY A 279 6.47 9.72 23.19
C GLY A 279 6.42 10.48 21.85
N THR A 280 5.30 10.43 21.10
CA THR A 280 5.16 11.11 19.80
C THR A 280 4.80 12.60 19.93
N SER A 281 5.62 13.38 20.64
CA SER A 281 5.44 14.83 20.71
C SER A 281 5.82 15.49 19.38
N GLY A 282 4.92 16.27 18.78
CA GLY A 282 5.21 17.08 17.59
C GLY A 282 4.87 16.42 16.25
N THR A 283 4.23 15.26 16.24
CA THR A 283 3.77 14.62 15.01
C THR A 283 2.54 15.35 14.45
N VAL A 284 2.65 15.82 13.20
CA VAL A 284 1.52 16.30 12.41
C VAL A 284 0.99 15.12 11.59
N VAL A 285 -0.21 14.65 11.90
CA VAL A 285 -0.92 13.68 11.06
C VAL A 285 -1.81 14.45 10.10
N ARG A 286 -1.63 14.23 8.79
CA ARG A 286 -2.51 14.80 7.76
C ARG A 286 -3.45 13.69 7.30
N LEU A 287 -4.72 13.82 7.67
CA LEU A 287 -5.79 12.95 7.18
C LEU A 287 -6.45 13.65 5.99
N PHE A 288 -6.75 12.90 4.94
CA PHE A 288 -7.49 13.40 3.79
C PHE A 288 -8.81 12.65 3.71
N ASP A 289 -9.93 13.40 3.62
CA ASP A 289 -11.24 12.80 3.36
C ASP A 289 -11.45 12.52 1.86
N ARG A 290 -12.55 11.82 1.55
CA ARG A 290 -12.95 11.48 0.17
C ARG A 290 -13.16 12.69 -0.75
N ALA A 291 -13.41 13.88 -0.20
CA ALA A 291 -13.60 15.11 -0.96
C ALA A 291 -12.29 15.92 -1.12
N GLY A 292 -11.15 15.35 -0.71
CA GLY A 292 -9.85 16.04 -0.70
C GLY A 292 -9.70 17.06 0.42
N GLY A 293 -10.57 17.02 1.43
CA GLY A 293 -10.48 17.83 2.64
C GLY A 293 -9.32 17.38 3.52
N GLU A 294 -8.38 18.27 3.80
CA GLU A 294 -7.28 18.01 4.73
C GLU A 294 -7.71 18.27 6.18
N ILE A 295 -7.51 17.30 7.07
CA ILE A 295 -7.58 17.46 8.53
C ILE A 295 -6.16 17.31 9.08
N ARG A 296 -5.64 18.37 9.71
CA ARG A 296 -4.36 18.34 10.42
C ARG A 296 -4.58 17.97 11.88
N LEU A 297 -3.96 16.90 12.36
CA LEU A 297 -3.89 16.60 13.77
C LEU A 297 -2.49 16.97 14.26
N ASN A 298 -2.41 18.00 15.09
CA ASN A 298 -1.19 18.38 15.81
C ASN A 298 -1.18 17.67 17.16
N LEU A 299 -0.34 16.65 17.33
CA LEU A 299 -0.25 15.94 18.61
C LEU A 299 0.91 16.53 19.41
N ARG A 300 0.59 17.33 20.44
CA ARG A 300 1.56 17.82 21.42
C ARG A 300 1.46 17.01 22.71
N SER A 301 2.60 16.66 23.29
CA SER A 301 2.69 15.83 24.51
C SER A 301 2.18 16.51 25.77
N ASP A 302 2.14 17.85 25.77
CA ASP A 302 1.77 18.71 26.88
C ASP A 302 0.38 19.35 26.72
N GLU A 303 -0.11 19.48 25.49
CA GLU A 303 -1.45 19.95 25.18
C GLU A 303 -2.17 18.96 24.27
N LYS A 304 -3.22 18.29 24.78
CA LYS A 304 -4.15 17.48 23.98
C LYS A 304 -5.04 18.39 23.13
N ARG A 305 -4.43 19.18 22.23
CA ARG A 305 -5.11 20.15 21.40
C ARG A 305 -5.16 19.66 19.98
N VAL A 306 -6.35 19.30 19.52
CA VAL A 306 -6.56 18.86 18.14
C VAL A 306 -7.12 20.02 17.34
N GLU A 307 -6.35 20.52 16.37
CA GLU A 307 -6.76 21.63 15.50
C GLU A 307 -7.21 21.13 14.13
N ALA A 308 -8.49 20.80 13.98
CA ALA A 308 -9.03 20.54 12.64
C ALA A 308 -9.26 21.86 11.89
N ARG A 309 -8.63 22.01 10.73
CA ARG A 309 -8.90 23.11 9.79
C ARG A 309 -9.38 22.52 8.46
N PRO A 310 -10.62 22.77 8.04
CA PRO A 310 -11.08 22.29 6.74
C PRO A 310 -10.27 22.95 5.62
N ALA A 311 -9.80 22.16 4.64
CA ALA A 311 -9.03 22.67 3.50
C ALA A 311 -9.87 23.53 2.53
N ARG A 312 -11.20 23.35 2.52
CA ARG A 312 -12.15 24.17 1.78
C ARG A 312 -12.97 25.03 2.72
N LYS A 313 -13.45 26.16 2.19
CA LYS A 313 -14.44 26.99 2.88
C LYS A 313 -15.69 26.13 3.07
N LEU A 314 -16.04 25.82 4.32
CA LEU A 314 -17.29 25.15 4.64
C LEU A 314 -18.45 26.01 4.11
N ASP A 315 -19.53 25.35 3.69
CA ASP A 315 -20.76 26.06 3.35
C ASP A 315 -21.19 26.96 4.52
N PRO A 316 -21.70 28.16 4.26
CA PRO A 316 -22.20 29.03 5.32
C PRO A 316 -23.21 28.29 6.22
N GLY A 317 -22.85 28.11 7.49
CA GLY A 317 -23.67 27.39 8.48
C GLY A 317 -23.22 25.96 8.78
N SER A 318 -22.30 25.39 8.00
CA SER A 318 -21.71 24.08 8.29
C SER A 318 -20.66 24.18 9.40
N VAL A 319 -20.72 23.25 10.36
CA VAL A 319 -19.77 23.13 11.46
C VAL A 319 -18.95 21.86 11.26
N LEU A 320 -17.62 21.98 11.33
CA LEU A 320 -16.76 20.82 11.52
C LEU A 320 -16.69 20.54 13.02
N SER A 321 -17.44 19.54 13.47
CA SER A 321 -17.35 19.06 14.84
C SER A 321 -16.38 17.91 14.90
N LEU A 322 -15.26 18.09 15.60
CA LEU A 322 -14.33 17.00 15.91
C LEU A 322 -14.45 16.67 17.39
N GLU A 323 -14.91 15.47 17.68
CA GLU A 323 -14.92 14.95 19.05
C GLU A 323 -13.77 13.96 19.23
N VAL A 324 -12.90 14.27 20.18
CA VAL A 324 -11.76 13.42 20.54
C VAL A 324 -12.04 12.81 21.91
N ARG A 325 -12.44 11.55 21.93
CA ARG A 325 -12.74 10.84 23.18
C ARG A 325 -11.56 9.93 23.55
N PRO A 326 -11.04 10.01 24.79
CA PRO A 326 -10.19 8.94 25.32
C PRO A 326 -11.02 7.64 25.33
N CYS A 327 -10.46 6.55 24.80
CA CYS A 327 -11.11 5.26 24.91
C CYS A 327 -10.94 4.75 26.36
N PRO A 328 -12.03 4.40 27.08
CA PRO A 328 -11.95 4.00 28.49
C PRO A 328 -11.18 2.68 28.71
N ASP A 329 -10.95 1.88 27.66
CA ASP A 329 -10.18 0.63 27.70
C ASP A 329 -8.66 0.84 27.50
N ALA A 330 -8.14 2.05 27.74
CA ALA A 330 -6.71 2.33 27.66
C ALA A 330 -5.96 1.52 28.74
N THR A 331 -5.23 0.49 28.31
CA THR A 331 -4.26 -0.22 29.16
C THR A 331 -3.04 0.68 29.39
N ALA A 332 -2.20 0.33 30.36
CA ALA A 332 -0.99 1.07 30.75
C ALA A 332 0.06 1.25 29.61
N GLU A 333 -0.21 0.79 28.39
CA GLU A 333 0.73 0.78 27.27
C GLU A 333 0.40 1.74 26.11
N GLY A 334 -0.59 2.63 26.24
CA GLY A 334 -0.80 3.70 25.25
C GLY A 334 -2.16 4.40 25.33
N CYS A 335 -2.23 5.59 24.73
CA CYS A 335 -3.47 6.36 24.63
C CYS A 335 -4.22 5.99 23.34
N VAL A 336 -5.45 5.51 23.46
CA VAL A 336 -6.36 5.32 22.33
C VAL A 336 -7.32 6.50 22.24
N TYR A 337 -7.35 7.16 21.09
CA TYR A 337 -8.26 8.26 20.82
C TYR A 337 -9.25 7.87 19.73
N ARG A 338 -10.54 8.09 20.00
CA ARG A 338 -11.59 8.06 18.99
C ARG A 338 -11.77 9.46 18.43
N PHE A 339 -11.72 9.59 17.12
CA PHE A 339 -11.97 10.81 16.38
C PHE A 339 -13.28 10.66 15.63
N ASP A 340 -14.34 11.27 16.15
CA ASP A 340 -15.58 11.41 15.41
C ASP A 340 -15.58 12.78 14.75
N TYR A 341 -15.71 12.83 13.42
CA TYR A 341 -15.90 14.09 12.72
C TYR A 341 -17.28 14.13 12.07
N ARG A 342 -17.93 15.29 12.14
CA ARG A 342 -19.17 15.59 11.42
C ARG A 342 -18.98 16.90 10.66
N VAL A 343 -19.39 16.90 9.40
CA VAL A 343 -19.53 18.10 8.58
C VAL A 343 -21.01 18.22 8.24
N GLY A 344 -21.66 19.28 8.75
CA GLY A 344 -23.09 19.51 8.52
C GLY A 344 -23.60 20.74 9.26
N ALA A 345 -24.90 21.05 9.11
CA ALA A 345 -25.55 22.08 9.90
C ALA A 345 -25.44 21.77 11.41
N PRO A 346 -25.45 22.80 12.30
CA PRO A 346 -25.11 22.68 13.71
C PRO A 346 -25.93 21.67 14.51
#